data_AF-A0A3B0TDB1-F1
#
_entry.id   AF-A0A3B0TDB1-F1
#
_cell.length_a   1.000
_cell.length_b   1.000
_cell.length_c   1.000
_cell.angle_alpha   90.00
_cell.angle_beta   90.00
_cell.angle_gamma   90.00
#
_symmetry.space_group_name_H-M   'P 1'
#
loop_
_entity.id
_entity.type
_entity.pdbx_description
1 polymer ?
#
loop_
_entity_poly.entity_id
_entity_poly.type
_entity_poly.pdbx_seq_one_letter_code
_entity_poly.pdbx_strand_id
1 'polypeptide(L)'
;MLRYFISTFFVLNVFITKAQDKPIDLQAKDTVVYKQAYGLRFGIDLSRPLISVFEEEFTGFEIVGDYRLTQKYYIAAELGNE
;
A
#
# COMPACT_ATOMS: atom_id res chain seq x y z
N MET A 1 -52.10 18.31 16.65
CA MET A 1 -52.26 17.78 15.28
C MET A 1 -51.03 17.98 14.38
N LEU A 2 -50.27 19.09 14.52
CA LEU A 2 -49.05 19.37 13.73
C LEU A 2 -47.91 18.33 13.86
N ARG A 3 -47.78 17.65 15.01
CA ARG A 3 -46.74 16.62 15.24
C ARG A 3 -46.84 15.46 14.24
N TYR A 4 -48.06 14.98 13.96
CA TYR A 4 -48.28 13.89 13.01
C TYR A 4 -48.10 14.37 11.57
N PHE A 5 -48.51 15.61 11.27
CA PHE A 5 -48.34 16.22 9.96
C PHE A 5 -46.86 16.33 9.55
N ILE A 6 -46.00 16.81 10.45
CA ILE A 6 -44.56 16.92 10.22
C ILE A 6 -43.95 15.53 10.01
N SER A 7 -44.32 14.55 10.83
CA SER A 7 -43.84 13.17 10.69
C SER A 7 -44.22 12.55 9.35
N THR A 8 -45.47 12.72 8.91
CA THR A 8 -45.94 12.21 7.61
C THR A 8 -45.24 12.93 6.45
N PHE A 9 -45.00 14.24 6.57
CA PHE A 9 -44.28 15.01 5.56
C PHE A 9 -42.84 14.52 5.38
N PHE A 10 -42.12 14.23 6.47
CA PHE A 10 -40.75 13.67 6.38
C PHE A 10 -40.72 12.29 5.73
N VAL A 11 -41.70 11.42 6.00
CA VAL A 11 -41.80 10.08 5.37
C VAL A 11 -42.05 10.19 3.87
N LEU A 12 -42.88 11.15 3.42
CA LEU A 12 -43.17 11.35 2.00
C LEU A 12 -41.97 11.88 1.20
N ASN A 13 -41.07 12.64 1.82
CA ASN A 13 -39.89 13.20 1.14
C ASN A 13 -38.83 12.14 0.78
N VAL A 14 -38.82 10.98 1.46
CA VAL A 14 -37.85 9.88 1.19
C VAL A 14 -38.01 9.30 -0.22
N PHE A 15 -39.22 9.35 -0.80
CA PHE A 15 -39.50 8.73 -2.10
C PHE A 15 -39.17 9.63 -3.30
N ILE A 16 -38.81 10.90 -3.09
CA ILE A 16 -38.66 11.89 -4.17
C ILE A 16 -37.18 12.14 -4.52
N THR A 17 -36.24 11.75 -3.66
CA THR A 17 -34.81 11.99 -3.89
C THR A 17 -34.22 10.99 -4.89
N LYS A 18 -33.91 11.45 -6.10
CA LYS A 18 -33.06 10.72 -7.06
C LYS A 18 -31.62 11.24 -6.96
N ALA A 19 -30.71 10.40 -6.49
CA ALA A 19 -29.35 10.83 -6.15
C ALA A 19 -28.37 10.83 -7.33
N GLN A 20 -28.67 10.17 -8.45
CA GLN A 20 -27.72 10.00 -9.55
C GLN A 20 -28.44 9.96 -10.90
N ASP A 21 -28.27 11.03 -11.69
CA ASP A 21 -28.88 11.19 -13.02
C ASP A 21 -27.82 11.16 -14.15
N LYS A 22 -26.56 10.92 -13.79
CA LYS A 22 -25.46 10.87 -14.75
C LYS A 22 -25.31 9.45 -15.30
N PRO A 23 -25.27 9.27 -16.63
CA PRO A 23 -24.97 7.96 -17.22
C PRO A 23 -23.55 7.56 -16.83
N ILE A 24 -23.39 6.29 -16.41
CA ILE A 24 -22.08 5.71 -16.12
C ILE A 24 -21.38 5.50 -17.45
N ASP A 25 -20.26 6.19 -17.65
CA ASP A 25 -19.37 5.93 -18.79
C ASP A 25 -18.60 4.63 -18.55
N LEU A 26 -19.00 3.57 -19.23
CA LEU A 26 -18.38 2.24 -19.14
C LEU A 26 -17.03 2.16 -19.86
N GLN A 27 -16.63 3.21 -20.58
CA GLN A 27 -15.37 3.28 -21.34
C GLN A 27 -14.46 4.42 -20.87
N ALA A 28 -14.74 4.99 -19.69
CA ALA A 28 -13.90 6.04 -19.11
C ALA A 28 -12.45 5.55 -18.99
N LYS A 29 -11.57 6.10 -19.85
CA LYS A 29 -10.15 5.77 -19.83
C LYS A 29 -9.49 6.53 -18.70
N ASP A 30 -8.98 5.80 -17.71
CA ASP A 30 -8.23 6.38 -16.61
C ASP A 30 -6.98 7.11 -17.13
N THR A 31 -6.78 8.34 -16.65
CA THR A 31 -5.61 9.17 -16.97
C THR A 31 -4.37 8.77 -16.16
N VAL A 32 -4.52 7.94 -15.13
CA VAL A 32 -3.41 7.50 -14.27
C VAL A 32 -2.55 6.48 -15.02
N VAL A 33 -1.39 6.93 -15.48
CA VAL A 33 -0.36 6.05 -16.06
C VAL A 33 0.40 5.36 -14.93
N TYR A 34 0.22 4.05 -14.78
CA TYR A 34 0.97 3.26 -13.80
C TYR A 34 2.42 3.07 -14.25
N LYS A 35 3.33 3.86 -13.67
CA LYS A 35 4.78 3.71 -13.92
C LYS A 35 5.35 2.67 -12.97
N GLN A 36 6.00 1.67 -13.54
CA GLN A 36 6.75 0.69 -12.78
C GLN A 36 8.02 1.33 -12.21
N ALA A 37 8.08 1.50 -10.89
CA ALA A 37 9.27 1.99 -10.22
C ALA A 37 10.34 0.89 -10.23
N TYR A 38 11.38 1.09 -11.04
CA TYR A 38 12.64 0.38 -10.92
C TYR A 38 13.37 0.94 -9.71
N GLY A 39 13.84 0.07 -8.83
CA GLY A 39 14.42 0.46 -7.55
C GLY A 39 15.60 -0.41 -7.20
N LEU A 40 16.64 0.24 -6.71
CA LEU A 40 17.81 -0.38 -6.10
C LEU A 40 17.67 -0.18 -4.59
N ARG A 41 17.74 -1.26 -3.84
CA ARG A 41 17.65 -1.29 -2.38
C ARG A 41 18.97 -1.82 -1.85
N PHE A 42 19.44 -1.19 -0.78
CA PHE A 42 20.62 -1.58 -0.04
C PHE A 42 20.29 -1.58 1.44
N GLY A 43 20.86 -2.53 2.16
CA GLY A 43 20.66 -2.70 3.59
C GLY A 43 21.88 -3.33 4.23
N ILE A 44 21.83 -3.37 5.56
CA ILE A 44 22.77 -4.07 6.41
C ILE A 44 21.94 -5.04 7.23
N ASP A 45 22.37 -6.29 7.33
CA ASP A 45 21.73 -7.21 8.26
C ASP A 45 22.22 -6.93 9.68
N LEU A 46 21.34 -6.35 10.49
CA LEU A 46 21.62 -6.03 11.90
C LEU A 46 21.62 -7.27 12.79
N SER A 47 21.19 -8.43 12.31
CA SER A 47 21.26 -9.68 13.07
C SER A 47 22.71 -10.00 13.47
N ARG A 48 23.67 -9.81 12.56
CA ARG A 48 25.08 -10.16 12.81
C ARG A 48 25.74 -9.26 13.87
N PRO A 49 25.64 -7.93 13.78
CA PRO A 49 26.14 -7.05 14.84
C PRO A 49 25.38 -7.19 16.17
N LEU A 50 24.12 -7.65 16.15
CA LEU A 50 23.40 -7.92 17.40
C LEU A 50 23.91 -9.19 18.08
N ILE A 51 24.20 -10.26 17.33
CA ILE A 51 24.77 -11.49 17.88
C ILE A 51 26.15 -11.21 18.48
N SER A 52 26.98 -10.40 17.84
CA SER A 52 28.31 -10.04 18.35
C SER A 52 28.30 -9.24 19.66
N VAL A 53 27.16 -8.66 20.05
CA VAL A 53 27.00 -8.02 21.37
C VAL A 53 26.83 -9.06 22.49
N PHE A 54 26.26 -10.23 22.18
CA PHE A 54 26.00 -11.28 23.17
C PHE A 54 27.07 -12.39 23.14
N GLU A 55 27.75 -12.56 22.02
CA GLU A 55 28.80 -13.55 21.83
C GLU A 55 30.15 -12.85 21.59
N GLU A 56 31.02 -12.86 22.60
CA GLU A 56 32.31 -12.15 22.57
C GLU A 56 33.29 -12.68 21.52
N GLU A 57 33.14 -13.94 21.08
CA GLU A 57 33.99 -14.59 20.07
C GLU A 57 33.45 -14.44 18.64
N PHE A 58 32.26 -13.85 18.45
CA PHE A 58 31.63 -13.68 17.15
C PHE A 58 31.71 -12.22 16.67
N THR A 59 32.11 -12.00 15.42
CA THR A 59 32.11 -10.66 14.79
C THR A 59 31.66 -10.77 13.34
N GLY A 60 30.36 -10.80 13.14
CA GLY A 60 29.74 -10.81 11.82
C GLY A 60 29.26 -9.44 11.38
N PHE A 61 29.41 -9.16 10.08
CA PHE A 61 28.82 -8.01 9.41
C PHE A 61 28.38 -8.41 8.00
N GLU A 62 27.18 -8.00 7.60
CA GLU A 62 26.60 -8.41 6.33
C GLU A 62 25.85 -7.25 5.66
N ILE A 63 26.18 -7.01 4.39
CA ILE A 63 25.52 -6.04 3.54
C ILE A 63 24.62 -6.81 2.57
N VAL A 64 23.41 -6.31 2.39
CA VAL A 64 22.43 -6.88 1.47
C VAL A 64 22.02 -5.85 0.43
N GLY A 65 21.75 -6.32 -0.79
CA GLY A 65 21.28 -5.47 -1.87
C GLY A 65 20.28 -6.20 -2.77
N ASP A 66 19.22 -5.51 -3.17
CA ASP A 66 18.24 -6.02 -4.12
C ASP A 66 17.93 -5.01 -5.23
N TYR A 67 17.96 -5.49 -6.47
CA TYR A 67 17.60 -4.72 -7.65
C TYR A 67 16.34 -5.27 -8.30
N ARG A 68 15.32 -4.42 -8.45
CA ARG A 68 14.04 -4.79 -9.07
C ARG A 68 14.14 -4.76 -10.59
N LEU A 69 14.09 -5.94 -11.22
CA LEU A 69 14.04 -6.08 -12.68
C LEU A 69 12.62 -5.93 -13.24
N THR A 70 11.65 -6.56 -12.59
CA THR A 70 10.22 -6.47 -12.96
C THR A 70 9.34 -6.34 -11.71
N GLN A 71 8.02 -6.21 -11.85
CA GLN A 71 7.12 -6.26 -10.68
C GLN A 71 7.27 -7.53 -9.84
N LYS A 72 7.70 -8.64 -10.47
CA LYS A 72 7.75 -9.97 -9.85
C LYS A 72 9.17 -10.50 -9.65
N TYR A 73 10.15 -9.94 -10.37
CA TYR A 73 11.52 -10.46 -10.40
C TYR A 73 12.52 -9.46 -9.84
N TYR A 74 13.40 -9.97 -8.98
CA TYR A 74 14.45 -9.22 -8.29
C TYR A 74 15.76 -10.00 -8.39
N ILE A 75 16.86 -9.27 -8.52
CA ILE A 75 18.20 -9.80 -8.30
C ILE A 75 18.57 -9.40 -6.88
N ALA A 76 18.90 -10.38 -6.02
CA ALA A 76 19.39 -10.13 -4.68
C ALA A 76 20.83 -10.61 -4.55
N ALA A 77 21.64 -9.89 -3.78
CA ALA A 77 23.01 -10.25 -3.45
C ALA A 77 23.30 -9.88 -1.99
N GLU A 78 24.05 -10.74 -1.33
CA GLU A 78 24.47 -10.59 0.06
C GLU A 78 25.99 -10.74 0.10
N LEU A 79 26.66 -9.88 0.88
CA LEU A 79 28.10 -9.91 1.06
C LEU A 79 28.42 -9.62 2.52
N GLY A 80 29.01 -10.59 3.20
CA GLY A 80 29.35 -10.48 4.60
C GLY A 80 30.27 -11.61 5.05
N ASN A 81 30.56 -11.60 6.34
CA ASN A 81 31.26 -12.67 7.01
C ASN A 81 30.42 -13.23 8.16
N GLU A 82 30.67 -14.51 8.43
CA GLU A 82 30.40 -15.11 9.74
C GLU A 82 31.55 -14.78 10.69
#